data_AF-A0A9D0P3R2-F1
#
_entry.id   AF-A0A9D0P3R2-F1
#
_cell.length_a   1.000
_cell.length_b   1.000
_cell.length_c   1.000
_cell.angle_alpha   90.00
_cell.angle_beta   90.00
_cell.angle_gamma   90.00
#
_symmetry.space_group_name_H-M   'P 1'
#
loop_
_entity.id
_entity.type
_entity.pdbx_description
1 polymer ?
#
loop_
_entity_poly.entity_id
_entity_poly.type
_entity_poly.pdbx_seq_one_letter_code
_entity_poly.pdbx_strand_id
1 'polypeptide(L)'
;MNVLAELRSRGFTVHAEGCSLKVSPASKLTSEIRYQIKRHKSDILAFLKQAPELPPDEEQRIRAWLDYIEEDDQESIAEVLEKCRRDRDARRYFLERAEEVSPTVAVATPRRVTCGDCAHYRRTDHPHLGHCAAGEPENVAGLWDSDRRECGWYKTGNVGGR
;
A
#
# COMPACT_ATOMS: atom_id res chain seq x y z
N MET A 1 -18.90 -20.95 13.21
CA MET A 1 -19.50 -21.12 11.86
C MET A 1 -19.88 -19.76 11.32
N ASN A 2 -19.44 -19.39 10.11
CA ASN A 2 -19.87 -18.14 9.48
C ASN A 2 -21.16 -18.38 8.69
N VAL A 3 -22.32 -18.21 9.36
CA VAL A 3 -23.65 -18.44 8.78
C VAL A 3 -23.88 -17.59 7.51
N LEU A 4 -23.31 -16.38 7.46
CA LEU A 4 -23.39 -15.54 6.26
C LEU A 4 -22.67 -16.16 5.06
N ALA A 5 -21.48 -16.74 5.26
CA ALA A 5 -20.74 -17.43 4.20
C ALA A 5 -21.48 -18.69 3.71
N GLU A 6 -22.08 -19.45 4.63
CA GLU A 6 -22.88 -20.63 4.28
C GLU A 6 -24.11 -20.24 3.43
N LEU A 7 -24.87 -19.22 3.85
CA LEU A 7 -26.02 -18.70 3.09
C LEU A 7 -25.60 -18.27 1.67
N ARG A 8 -24.46 -17.57 1.54
CA ARG A 8 -23.91 -17.17 0.22
C ARG A 8 -23.54 -18.39 -0.64
N SER A 9 -22.89 -19.40 -0.06
CA SER A 9 -22.52 -20.64 -0.77
C SER A 9 -23.74 -21.42 -1.28
N ARG A 10 -24.88 -21.30 -0.58
CA ARG A 10 -26.17 -21.87 -0.96
C ARG A 10 -26.95 -21.03 -1.98
N GLY A 11 -26.35 -19.93 -2.45
CA GLY A 11 -26.94 -19.03 -3.45
C GLY A 11 -27.95 -18.03 -2.89
N PHE A 12 -27.87 -17.72 -1.58
CA PHE A 12 -28.63 -16.62 -1.00
C PHE A 12 -27.83 -15.32 -1.01
N THR A 13 -28.47 -14.26 -1.46
CA THR A 13 -27.99 -12.89 -1.25
C THR A 13 -28.58 -12.35 0.04
N VAL A 14 -27.71 -11.91 0.95
CA VAL A 14 -28.08 -11.38 2.27
C VAL A 14 -27.60 -9.94 2.37
N HIS A 15 -28.51 -9.01 2.68
CA HIS A 15 -28.23 -7.59 2.88
C HIS A 15 -28.81 -7.12 4.21
N ALA A 16 -28.15 -6.14 4.82
CA ALA A 16 -28.71 -5.43 5.97
C ALA A 16 -29.52 -4.21 5.47
N GLU A 17 -30.73 -4.06 5.98
CA GLU A 17 -31.55 -2.86 5.84
C GLU A 17 -31.80 -2.32 7.25
N GLY A 18 -30.94 -1.38 7.68
CA GLY A 18 -30.90 -0.92 9.07
C GLY A 18 -30.63 -2.07 10.06
N CYS A 19 -31.63 -2.38 10.91
CA CYS A 19 -31.59 -3.48 11.89
C CYS A 19 -32.30 -4.76 11.39
N SER A 20 -32.66 -4.80 10.11
CA SER A 20 -33.35 -5.93 9.47
C SER A 20 -32.45 -6.62 8.45
N LEU A 21 -32.65 -7.93 8.28
CA LEU A 21 -31.96 -8.72 7.25
C LEU A 21 -32.91 -8.98 6.10
N LYS A 22 -32.46 -8.70 4.88
CA LYS A 22 -33.13 -9.07 3.63
C LYS A 22 -32.39 -10.25 3.02
N VAL A 23 -33.12 -11.30 2.68
CA VAL A 23 -32.57 -12.51 2.09
C VAL A 23 -33.33 -12.85 0.81
N SER A 24 -32.59 -13.03 -0.27
CA SER A 24 -33.11 -13.37 -1.60
C SER A 24 -32.37 -14.60 -2.16
N PRO A 25 -33.02 -15.51 -2.90
CA PRO A 25 -34.45 -15.51 -3.23
C PRO A 25 -35.32 -16.09 -2.10
N ALA A 26 -36.45 -15.44 -1.82
CA ALA A 26 -37.38 -15.88 -0.77
C ALA A 26 -38.00 -17.26 -1.03
N SER A 27 -38.09 -17.67 -2.29
CA SER A 27 -38.61 -18.97 -2.71
C SER A 27 -37.79 -20.17 -2.22
N LYS A 28 -36.50 -19.97 -1.92
CA LYS A 28 -35.61 -21.02 -1.39
C LYS A 28 -35.53 -21.03 0.15
N LEU A 29 -36.19 -20.10 0.85
CA LEU A 29 -36.17 -20.08 2.32
C LEU A 29 -37.02 -21.22 2.91
N THR A 30 -36.35 -22.26 3.38
CA THR A 30 -36.99 -23.29 4.22
C THR A 30 -37.19 -22.79 5.65
N SER A 31 -38.03 -23.47 6.42
CA SER A 31 -38.26 -23.18 7.85
C SER A 31 -36.97 -23.31 8.68
N GLU A 32 -36.13 -24.29 8.34
CA GLU A 32 -34.82 -24.48 8.97
C GLU A 32 -33.90 -23.29 8.69
N ILE A 33 -33.80 -22.84 7.44
CA ILE A 33 -32.98 -21.68 7.07
C ILE A 33 -33.49 -20.40 7.78
N ARG A 34 -34.82 -20.23 7.89
CA ARG A 34 -35.42 -19.12 8.65
C ARG A 34 -35.04 -19.17 10.13
N TYR A 35 -35.02 -20.35 10.73
CA TYR A 35 -34.61 -20.55 12.12
C TYR A 35 -33.13 -20.18 12.31
N GLN A 36 -32.26 -20.67 11.44
CA GLN A 36 -30.82 -20.36 11.47
C GLN A 36 -30.55 -18.85 11.33
N ILE A 37 -31.20 -18.18 10.37
CA ILE A 37 -31.09 -16.72 10.18
C ILE A 37 -31.57 -15.96 11.42
N LYS A 38 -32.70 -16.36 12.04
CA LYS A 38 -33.21 -15.72 13.25
C LYS A 38 -32.27 -15.89 14.43
N ARG A 39 -31.76 -17.11 14.64
CA ARG A 39 -30.86 -17.46 15.74
C ARG A 39 -29.55 -16.67 15.67
N HIS A 40 -29.01 -16.46 14.47
CA HIS A 40 -27.74 -15.78 14.23
C HIS A 40 -27.90 -14.35 13.71
N LYS A 41 -29.07 -13.74 13.86
CA LYS A 41 -29.39 -12.43 13.27
C LYS A 41 -28.36 -11.35 13.64
N SER A 42 -28.00 -11.27 14.92
CA SER A 42 -27.05 -10.28 15.42
C SER A 42 -25.65 -10.47 14.84
N ASP A 43 -25.16 -11.71 14.78
CA ASP A 43 -23.85 -12.04 14.22
C ASP A 43 -23.80 -11.70 12.72
N ILE A 44 -24.84 -12.10 11.98
CA ILE A 44 -24.96 -11.81 10.54
C ILE A 44 -24.98 -10.29 10.30
N LEU A 45 -25.74 -9.54 11.11
CA LEU A 45 -25.77 -8.08 11.03
C LEU A 45 -24.41 -7.47 11.35
N ALA A 46 -23.70 -7.96 12.37
CA ALA A 46 -22.37 -7.49 12.72
C ALA A 46 -21.36 -7.73 11.58
N PHE A 47 -21.39 -8.91 10.97
CA PHE A 47 -20.56 -9.23 9.80
C PHE A 47 -20.91 -8.40 8.56
N LEU A 48 -22.18 -8.11 8.33
CA LEU A 48 -22.61 -7.24 7.21
C LEU A 48 -22.29 -5.76 7.45
N LYS A 49 -22.24 -5.33 8.73
CA LYS A 49 -21.86 -3.97 9.13
C LYS A 49 -20.36 -3.75 9.14
N GLN A 50 -19.55 -4.80 9.28
CA GLN A 50 -18.12 -4.71 9.03
C GLN A 50 -17.96 -4.33 7.56
N ALA A 51 -17.63 -3.05 7.32
CA ALA A 51 -17.21 -2.61 6.00
C ALA A 51 -16.06 -3.52 5.55
N PRO A 52 -16.00 -3.93 4.28
CA PRO A 52 -14.83 -4.64 3.79
C PRO A 52 -13.61 -3.79 4.15
N GLU A 53 -12.70 -4.38 4.93
CA GLU A 53 -11.46 -3.72 5.30
C GLU A 53 -10.77 -3.30 4.01
N LEU A 54 -10.31 -2.05 3.97
CA LEU A 54 -9.56 -1.56 2.82
C LEU A 54 -8.26 -2.39 2.76
N PRO A 55 -7.94 -3.05 1.64
CA PRO A 55 -6.72 -3.82 1.53
C PRO A 55 -5.50 -2.98 1.96
N PRO A 56 -4.57 -3.52 2.77
CA PRO A 56 -3.46 -2.73 3.32
C PRO A 56 -2.59 -2.04 2.25
N ASP A 57 -2.43 -2.67 1.09
CA ASP A 57 -1.70 -2.12 -0.05
C ASP A 57 -2.41 -0.90 -0.65
N GLU A 58 -3.74 -0.95 -0.77
CA GLU A 58 -4.54 0.17 -1.24
C GLU A 58 -4.61 1.30 -0.21
N GLU A 59 -4.77 0.97 1.07
CA GLU A 59 -4.69 1.96 2.15
C GLU A 59 -3.34 2.69 2.12
N GLN A 60 -2.23 1.96 1.95
CA GLN A 60 -0.89 2.54 1.84
C GLN A 60 -0.77 3.45 0.62
N ARG A 61 -1.27 3.05 -0.55
CA ARG A 61 -1.27 3.87 -1.77
C ARG A 61 -2.07 5.16 -1.59
N ILE A 62 -3.25 5.07 -0.98
CA ILE A 62 -4.10 6.24 -0.70
C ILE A 62 -3.41 7.17 0.31
N ARG A 63 -2.81 6.63 1.38
CA ARG A 63 -2.05 7.42 2.36
C ARG A 63 -0.84 8.12 1.72
N ALA A 64 -0.10 7.44 0.84
CA ALA A 64 1.03 8.04 0.12
C ALA A 64 0.59 9.18 -0.80
N TRP A 65 -0.60 9.07 -1.40
CA TRP A 65 -1.16 10.15 -2.20
C TRP A 65 -1.63 11.34 -1.36
N LEU A 66 -2.23 11.09 -0.19
CA LEU A 66 -2.61 12.15 0.75
C LEU A 66 -1.37 12.90 1.26
N ASP A 67 -0.32 12.19 1.65
CA ASP A 67 0.97 12.79 2.03
C ASP A 67 1.57 13.65 0.90
N TYR A 68 1.49 13.18 -0.35
CA TYR A 68 1.98 13.92 -1.51
C TYR A 68 1.25 15.25 -1.77
N ILE A 69 -0.05 15.33 -1.48
CA ILE A 69 -0.81 16.59 -1.54
C ILE A 69 -0.72 17.41 -0.25
N GLU A 70 0.20 17.04 0.65
CA GLU A 70 0.42 17.67 1.95
C GLU A 70 -0.78 17.53 2.91
N GLU A 71 -1.61 16.50 2.73
CA GLU A 71 -2.66 16.13 3.69
C GLU A 71 -2.06 15.24 4.78
N ASP A 72 -1.79 15.83 5.95
CA ASP A 72 -1.25 15.17 7.13
C ASP A 72 -2.24 15.07 8.30
N ASP A 73 -3.39 15.73 8.19
CA ASP A 73 -4.41 15.73 9.24
C ASP A 73 -5.03 14.34 9.40
N GLN A 74 -4.92 13.82 10.62
CA GLN A 74 -5.32 12.45 10.90
C GLN A 74 -6.85 12.25 10.84
N GLU A 75 -7.65 13.29 11.09
CA GLU A 75 -9.11 13.21 10.99
C GLU A 75 -9.55 13.19 9.51
N SER A 76 -8.99 14.08 8.70
CA SER A 76 -9.19 14.11 7.24
C SER A 76 -8.79 12.79 6.58
N ILE A 77 -7.61 12.25 6.93
CA ILE A 77 -7.14 10.95 6.42
C ILE A 77 -8.11 9.83 6.84
N ALA A 78 -8.54 9.80 8.10
CA ALA A 78 -9.47 8.79 8.58
C ALA A 78 -10.83 8.86 7.87
N GLU A 79 -11.34 10.06 7.59
CA GLU A 79 -12.57 10.25 6.83
C GLU A 79 -12.45 9.69 5.40
N VAL A 80 -11.36 10.03 4.70
CA VAL A 80 -11.09 9.53 3.34
C VAL A 80 -11.01 8.00 3.33
N LEU A 81 -10.29 7.40 4.28
CA LEU A 81 -10.17 5.94 4.38
C LEU A 81 -11.51 5.27 4.70
N GLU A 82 -12.31 5.82 5.60
CA GLU A 82 -13.65 5.29 5.89
C GLU A 82 -14.58 5.41 4.67
N LYS A 83 -14.48 6.52 3.93
CA LYS A 83 -15.21 6.70 2.67
C LYS A 83 -14.79 5.63 1.65
N CYS A 84 -13.50 5.34 1.52
CA CYS A 84 -12.98 4.29 0.63
C CYS A 84 -13.43 2.87 1.05
N ARG A 85 -13.64 2.61 2.35
CA ARG A 85 -14.18 1.32 2.84
C ARG A 85 -15.65 1.14 2.46
N ARG A 86 -16.44 2.22 2.47
CA ARG A 86 -17.90 2.17 2.28
C ARG A 86 -18.34 2.37 0.83
N ASP A 87 -17.58 3.11 0.04
CA ASP A 87 -17.93 3.52 -1.31
C ASP A 87 -16.87 3.05 -2.32
N ARG A 88 -17.27 2.15 -3.23
CA ARG A 88 -16.39 1.60 -4.27
C ARG A 88 -15.99 2.64 -5.31
N ASP A 89 -16.85 3.60 -5.62
CA ASP A 89 -16.55 4.65 -6.59
C ASP A 89 -15.58 5.66 -5.99
N ALA A 90 -15.77 6.02 -4.71
CA ALA A 90 -14.79 6.83 -3.98
C ALA A 90 -13.43 6.13 -3.90
N ARG A 91 -13.40 4.84 -3.54
CA ARG A 91 -12.17 4.04 -3.54
C ARG A 91 -11.48 4.05 -4.90
N ARG A 92 -12.21 3.85 -6.00
CA ARG A 92 -11.63 3.90 -7.36
C ARG A 92 -11.01 5.25 -7.66
N TYR A 93 -11.70 6.33 -7.32
CA TYR A 93 -11.20 7.69 -7.50
C TYR A 93 -9.87 7.92 -6.77
N PHE A 94 -9.79 7.57 -5.48
CA PHE A 94 -8.55 7.76 -4.72
C PHE A 94 -7.42 6.85 -5.17
N LEU A 95 -7.72 5.63 -5.64
CA LEU A 95 -6.72 4.73 -6.20
C LEU A 95 -6.17 5.22 -7.54
N GLU A 96 -7.01 5.78 -8.41
CA GLU A 96 -6.58 6.41 -9.67
C GLU A 96 -5.65 7.59 -9.38
N ARG A 97 -5.99 8.44 -8.39
CA ARG A 97 -5.11 9.53 -7.96
C ARG A 97 -3.82 9.02 -7.34
N ALA A 98 -3.90 7.94 -6.56
CA ALA A 98 -2.71 7.32 -6.01
C ALA A 98 -1.77 6.73 -7.08
N GLU A 99 -2.20 6.51 -8.32
CA GLU A 99 -1.31 6.14 -9.42
C GLU A 99 -0.36 7.28 -9.81
N GLU A 100 -0.73 8.55 -9.60
CA GLU A 100 0.14 9.71 -9.87
C GLU A 100 1.42 9.70 -9.04
N VAL A 101 1.36 9.12 -7.85
CA VAL A 101 2.49 8.98 -6.92
C VAL A 101 2.91 7.54 -6.70
N SER A 102 2.22 6.59 -7.34
CA SER A 102 2.63 5.20 -7.29
C SER A 102 3.97 5.08 -7.99
N PRO A 103 5.03 4.60 -7.31
CA PRO A 103 6.24 4.18 -7.99
C PRO A 103 5.87 2.92 -8.76
N THR A 104 5.41 3.08 -9.99
CA THR A 104 5.33 1.96 -10.93
C THR A 104 6.76 1.47 -11.09
N VAL A 105 7.01 0.30 -10.50
CA VAL A 105 8.32 -0.23 -10.16
C VAL A 105 8.97 0.56 -9.01
N ALA A 106 9.17 -0.10 -7.88
CA ALA A 106 10.28 0.23 -7.00
C ALA A 106 11.58 0.07 -7.81
N VAL A 107 11.92 1.06 -8.64
CA VAL A 107 13.31 1.43 -8.78
C VAL A 107 13.65 1.80 -7.37
N ALA A 108 14.31 0.90 -6.65
CA ALA A 108 14.97 1.24 -5.41
C ALA A 108 15.68 2.55 -5.73
N THR A 109 15.14 3.67 -5.26
CA THR A 109 15.80 4.95 -5.44
C THR A 109 17.17 4.64 -4.89
N PRO A 110 18.23 4.67 -5.72
CA PRO A 110 19.54 4.34 -5.20
C PRO A 110 19.65 5.30 -4.03
N ARG A 111 19.82 4.72 -2.82
CA ARG A 111 20.07 5.48 -1.60
C ARG A 111 20.99 6.62 -2.00
N ARG A 112 20.87 7.82 -1.44
CA ARG A 112 21.74 8.94 -1.81
C ARG A 112 23.21 8.57 -1.50
N VAL A 113 23.84 7.76 -2.36
CA VAL A 113 25.14 7.16 -2.12
C VAL A 113 26.12 8.08 -2.77
N THR A 114 26.94 8.66 -1.93
CA THR A 114 28.03 9.52 -2.36
C THR A 114 29.25 8.65 -2.66
N CYS A 115 30.25 9.17 -3.37
CA CYS A 115 31.47 8.39 -3.61
C CYS A 115 32.14 7.98 -2.28
N GLY A 116 32.05 8.79 -1.22
CA GLY A 116 32.62 8.52 0.10
C GLY A 116 32.06 7.27 0.78
N ASP A 117 30.82 6.90 0.47
CA ASP A 117 30.13 5.71 0.98
C ASP A 117 30.44 4.45 0.15
N CYS A 118 31.14 4.60 -0.99
CA CYS A 118 31.51 3.47 -1.84
C CYS A 118 32.65 2.66 -1.22
N ALA A 119 32.58 1.33 -1.31
CA ALA A 119 33.70 0.44 -0.97
C ALA A 119 34.89 0.58 -1.94
N HIS A 120 34.64 1.10 -3.15
CA HIS A 120 35.66 1.28 -4.18
C HIS A 120 36.30 2.67 -4.18
N TYR A 121 35.81 3.60 -3.38
CA TYR A 121 36.37 4.95 -3.30
C TYR A 121 37.65 4.95 -2.46
N ARG A 122 38.72 5.49 -3.03
CA ARG A 122 40.03 5.61 -2.38
C ARG A 122 40.42 7.08 -2.31
N ARG A 123 40.51 7.59 -1.08
CA ARG A 123 40.97 8.97 -0.83
C ARG A 123 42.42 9.14 -1.27
N THR A 124 42.73 10.31 -1.82
CA THR A 124 44.10 10.78 -2.02
C THR A 124 44.58 11.50 -0.76
N ASP A 125 45.69 12.23 -0.84
CA ASP A 125 46.23 13.04 0.27
C ASP A 125 45.30 14.23 0.65
N HIS A 126 44.23 14.47 -0.11
CA HIS A 126 43.26 15.52 0.19
C HIS A 126 42.03 14.95 0.93
N PRO A 127 41.53 15.62 2.00
CA PRO A 127 40.50 15.09 2.89
C PRO A 127 39.22 14.62 2.22
N HIS A 128 38.83 15.23 1.10
CA HIS A 128 37.57 14.94 0.39
C HIS A 128 37.75 14.44 -1.03
N LEU A 129 38.99 14.32 -1.52
CA LEU A 129 39.26 13.96 -2.91
C LEU A 129 39.76 12.52 -3.00
N GLY A 130 39.38 11.83 -4.05
CA GLY A 130 39.70 10.42 -4.23
C GLY A 130 39.47 9.93 -5.64
N HIS A 131 39.74 8.65 -5.83
CA HIS A 131 39.55 7.94 -7.09
C HIS A 131 38.68 6.70 -6.88
N CYS A 132 38.00 6.29 -7.93
CA CYS A 132 37.25 5.06 -8.05
C CYS A 132 38.18 3.91 -8.44
N ALA A 133 38.42 2.99 -7.51
CA ALA A 133 39.18 1.76 -7.79
C ALA A 133 38.43 0.77 -8.70
N ALA A 134 37.15 1.01 -9.02
CA ALA A 134 36.40 0.20 -9.98
C ALA A 134 36.66 0.62 -11.45
N GLY A 135 37.38 1.72 -11.70
CA GLY A 135 37.75 2.17 -13.05
C GLY A 135 36.63 2.89 -13.82
N GLU A 136 35.59 3.33 -13.13
CA GLU A 136 34.52 4.15 -13.71
C GLU A 136 35.04 5.55 -14.10
N PRO A 137 34.48 6.23 -15.13
CA PRO A 137 34.99 7.52 -15.60
C PRO A 137 35.11 8.56 -14.49
N GLU A 138 36.20 9.31 -14.45
CA GLU A 138 36.46 10.33 -13.43
C GLU A 138 36.73 11.69 -14.06
N ASN A 139 36.54 12.75 -13.28
CA ASN A 139 37.09 14.04 -13.65
C ASN A 139 38.63 13.96 -13.57
N VAL A 140 39.32 14.77 -14.38
CA VAL A 140 40.79 14.86 -14.40
C VAL A 140 41.36 15.18 -13.01
N ALA A 141 40.60 15.92 -12.20
CA ALA A 141 40.97 16.26 -10.83
C ALA A 141 40.60 15.19 -9.78
N GLY A 142 39.95 14.08 -10.17
CA GLY A 142 39.41 13.08 -9.25
C GLY A 142 37.97 13.35 -8.81
N LEU A 143 37.50 12.59 -7.82
CA LEU A 143 36.13 12.57 -7.32
C LEU A 143 36.06 13.08 -5.88
N TRP A 144 35.09 13.94 -5.60
CA TRP A 144 34.77 14.33 -4.24
C TRP A 144 34.00 13.23 -3.52
N ASP A 145 34.23 13.07 -2.22
CA ASP A 145 33.49 12.10 -1.42
C ASP A 145 31.99 12.37 -1.38
N SER A 146 31.57 13.64 -1.51
CA SER A 146 30.18 14.06 -1.63
C SER A 146 29.59 13.93 -3.03
N ASP A 147 30.39 13.60 -4.05
CA ASP A 147 29.90 13.49 -5.43
C ASP A 147 28.86 12.38 -5.56
N ARG A 148 27.76 12.73 -6.22
CA ARG A 148 26.64 11.82 -6.51
C ARG A 148 26.70 11.46 -7.98
N ARG A 149 26.92 10.18 -8.26
CA ARG A 149 27.10 9.71 -9.64
C ARG A 149 26.40 8.39 -9.89
N GLU A 150 26.01 8.20 -11.14
CA GLU A 150 25.53 6.93 -11.65
C GLU A 150 26.72 6.00 -11.94
N CYS A 151 27.00 5.07 -11.02
CA CYS A 151 27.99 4.01 -11.18
C CYS A 151 27.28 2.68 -11.47
N GLY A 152 27.83 1.82 -12.34
CA GLY A 152 27.26 0.51 -12.63
C GLY A 152 27.05 -0.33 -11.36
N TRP A 153 27.95 -0.19 -10.39
CA TRP A 153 27.83 -0.85 -9.08
C TRP A 153 26.60 -0.41 -8.28
N TYR A 154 26.31 0.89 -8.25
CA TYR A 154 25.07 1.40 -7.61
C TYR A 154 23.82 1.00 -8.36
N LYS A 155 23.87 0.90 -9.70
CA LYS A 155 22.75 0.43 -10.51
C LYS A 155 22.37 -1.03 -10.19
N THR A 156 23.31 -1.83 -9.69
CA THR A 156 23.07 -3.23 -9.29
C THR A 156 22.60 -3.40 -7.84
N GLY A 157 22.44 -2.32 -7.07
CA GLY A 157 21.95 -2.38 -5.68
C GLY A 157 22.98 -2.87 -4.66
N ASN A 158 24.25 -3.04 -5.04
CA ASN A 158 25.31 -3.37 -4.09
C ASN A 158 25.67 -2.11 -3.28
N VAL A 159 25.34 -2.12 -1.99
CA VAL A 159 25.76 -1.09 -1.03
C VAL A 159 26.77 -1.74 -0.09
N GLY A 160 28.04 -1.42 -0.29
CA GLY A 160 29.14 -1.91 0.53
C GLY A 160 29.07 -1.26 1.89
N GLY A 161 28.50 -1.97 2.86
CA GLY A 161 28.55 -1.59 4.27
C GLY A 161 30.00 -1.59 4.73
N ARG A 162 30.44 -0.48 5.31
CA ARG A 162 31.70 -0.37 6.03
C ARG A 162 31.44 -0.70 7.50
#